data_AF-A0A0P9FUU1-F1
#
_entry.id   AF-A0A0P9FUU1-F1
#
_cell.length_a   1.000
_cell.length_b   1.000
_cell.length_c   1.000
_cell.angle_alpha   90.00
_cell.angle_beta   90.00
_cell.angle_gamma   90.00
#
_symmetry.space_group_name_H-M   'P 1'
#
loop_
_entity.id
_entity.type
_entity.pdbx_description
1 polymer ?
#
loop_
_entity_poly.entity_id
_entity_poly.type
_entity_poly.pdbx_seq_one_letter_code
_entity_poly.pdbx_strand_id
1 'polypeptide(L)' 'MGKVEDQIISVLEKSRKPLSLVEIAEQIGKPPKTVFKSLRKLFEKGKIECDNKNRQYTLAKK' A
#
# COMPACT_ATOMS: atom_id res chain seq x y z
N MET A 1 -7.20 -0.64 12.61
CA MET A 1 -6.96 -0.74 11.15
C MET A 1 -7.78 -1.90 10.62
N GLY A 2 -8.12 -1.89 9.33
CA GLY A 2 -8.81 -3.04 8.70
C GLY A 2 -7.81 -4.13 8.31
N LYS A 3 -8.25 -5.41 8.24
CA LYS A 3 -7.37 -6.54 7.88
C LYS A 3 -6.54 -6.32 6.60
N VAL A 4 -7.12 -5.65 5.61
CA VAL A 4 -6.42 -5.33 4.34
C VAL A 4 -5.38 -4.22 4.52
N GLU A 5 -5.66 -3.23 5.37
CA GLU A 5 -4.71 -2.15 5.69
C GLU A 5 -3.45 -2.73 6.35
N ASP A 6 -3.64 -3.64 7.32
CA ASP A 6 -2.53 -4.30 8.02
C ASP A 6 -1.69 -5.16 7.07
N GLN A 7 -2.34 -5.93 6.18
CA GLN A 7 -1.65 -6.71 5.14
C GLN A 7 -0.82 -5.85 4.19
N ILE A 8 -1.35 -4.70 3.77
CA ILE A 8 -0.64 -3.75 2.90
C ILE A 8 0.60 -3.21 3.61
N ILE A 9 0.48 -2.80 4.89
CA ILE A 9 1.63 -2.33 5.67
C ILE A 9 2.69 -3.43 5.76
N SER A 10 2.31 -4.66 6.11
CA SER A 10 3.26 -5.78 6.20
C SER A 10 3.97 -6.08 4.87
N VAL A 11 3.29 -5.92 3.73
CA VAL A 11 3.90 -6.06 2.41
C VAL A 11 4.91 -4.94 2.14
N LEU A 12 4.54 -3.69 2.43
CA LEU A 12 5.43 -2.54 2.25
C LEU A 12 6.62 -2.55 3.23
N GLU A 13 6.46 -3.08 4.45
CA GLU A 13 7.55 -3.27 5.42
C GLU A 13 8.55 -4.33 4.97
N LYS A 14 8.05 -5.44 4.41
CA LYS A 14 8.90 -6.51 3.87
C LYS A 14 9.56 -6.10 2.56
N SER A 15 8.93 -5.21 1.80
CA SER A 15 9.47 -4.73 0.54
C SER A 15 10.57 -3.69 0.78
N ARG A 16 11.77 -3.98 0.28
CA ARG A 16 12.87 -3.00 0.25
C ARG A 16 12.73 -1.95 -0.86
N LYS A 17 11.69 -2.05 -1.68
CA LYS A 17 11.42 -1.18 -2.83
C LYS A 17 9.98 -0.65 -2.81
N PRO A 18 9.71 0.51 -3.44
CA PRO A 18 8.35 0.95 -3.70
C PRO A 18 7.57 -0.11 -4.51
N LEU A 19 6.29 -0.28 -4.22
CA LEU A 19 5.43 -1.22 -4.92
C LEU A 19 4.23 -0.52 -5.55
N SER A 20 3.84 -0.97 -6.74
CA SER A 20 2.62 -0.52 -7.41
C SER A 20 1.37 -1.12 -6.77
N LEU A 21 0.20 -0.53 -7.08
CA LEU A 21 -1.10 -1.07 -6.68
C LEU A 21 -1.28 -2.54 -7.08
N VAL A 22 -0.82 -2.90 -8.29
CA VAL A 22 -0.97 -4.25 -8.86
C VAL A 22 -0.08 -5.23 -8.11
N GLU A 23 1.20 -4.91 -7.89
CA GLU A 23 2.12 -5.76 -7.13
C GLU A 23 1.62 -6.01 -5.70
N ILE A 24 1.09 -4.98 -5.03
CA ILE A 24 0.52 -5.13 -3.68
C ILE A 24 -0.71 -6.05 -3.73
N ALA A 25 -1.60 -5.86 -4.72
CA ALA A 25 -2.81 -6.65 -4.89
C ALA A 25 -2.52 -8.14 -5.15
N GLU A 26 -1.51 -8.43 -5.97
CA GLU A 26 -1.03 -9.78 -6.24
C GLU A 26 -0.45 -10.43 -4.98
N GLN A 27 0.40 -9.71 -4.23
CA GLN A 27 1.02 -10.25 -3.01
C GLN A 27 0.02 -10.57 -1.89
N ILE A 28 -1.04 -9.77 -1.75
CA ILE A 28 -2.06 -10.01 -0.71
C ILE A 28 -3.26 -10.84 -1.22
N GLY A 29 -3.30 -11.19 -2.50
CA GLY A 29 -4.38 -11.95 -3.14
C GLY A 29 -5.74 -11.25 -3.07
N LYS A 30 -5.77 -9.92 -3.24
CA LYS A 30 -7.02 -9.13 -3.19
C LYS A 30 -7.24 -8.35 -4.48
N PRO A 31 -8.51 -8.06 -4.85
CA PRO A 31 -8.79 -7.23 -6.02
C PRO A 31 -8.16 -5.83 -5.90
N PRO A 32 -7.57 -5.28 -6.98
CA PRO A 32 -6.94 -3.95 -6.96
C PRO A 32 -7.86 -2.84 -6.45
N LYS A 33 -9.16 -2.91 -6.73
CA LYS A 33 -10.16 -1.94 -6.23
C LYS A 33 -10.24 -1.92 -4.70
N THR A 34 -10.13 -3.08 -4.06
CA THR A 34 -10.14 -3.20 -2.59
C THR A 34 -8.84 -2.69 -1.98
N VAL A 35 -7.72 -3.01 -2.63
CA VAL A 35 -6.38 -2.54 -2.23
C VAL A 35 -6.31 -1.02 -2.35
N PHE A 36 -6.79 -0.45 -3.46
CA PHE A 36 -6.81 1.00 -3.69
C PHE A 36 -7.60 1.76 -2.62
N LYS A 37 -8.79 1.27 -2.25
CA LYS A 37 -9.57 1.87 -1.16
C LYS A 37 -8.81 1.88 0.18
N SER A 38 -8.04 0.83 0.44
CA SER A 38 -7.26 0.69 1.68
C SER A 38 -5.99 1.54 1.65
N LEU A 39 -5.27 1.56 0.52
CA LEU A 39 -4.14 2.46 0.29
C LEU A 39 -4.54 3.92 0.46
N ARG A 40 -5.68 4.33 -0.11
CA ARG A 40 -6.20 5.70 0.07
C ARG A 40 -6.41 6.04 1.54
N LYS A 41 -7.01 5.14 2.33
CA LYS A 41 -7.18 5.35 3.79
C LYS A 41 -5.86 5.42 4.54
N LEU A 42 -4.89 4.59 4.16
CA LEU A 42 -3.55 4.60 4.76
C LEU A 42 -2.81 5.90 4.44
N PHE A 43 -2.96 6.40 3.21
CA PHE A 43 -2.41 7.68 2.78
C PHE A 43 -3.05 8.86 3.54
N GLU A 44 -4.39 8.88 3.63
CA GLU A 44 -5.13 9.88 4.42
C GLU A 44 -4.71 9.88 5.92
N LYS A 45 -4.28 8.72 6.45
CA LYS A 45 -3.76 8.57 7.82
C LYS A 45 -2.25 8.86 7.95
N GLY A 46 -1.56 9.22 6.86
CA GLY A 46 -0.12 9.46 6.84
C GLY A 46 0.74 8.22 7.13
N LYS A 47 0.22 7.01 6.89
CA LYS A 47 0.96 5.75 7.10
C LYS A 47 1.80 5.33 5.90
N ILE A 48 1.40 5.76 4.71
CA ILE A 48 2.09 5.47 3.45
C ILE A 48 2.22 6.75 2.64
N GLU A 49 3.21 6.77 1.76
CA GLU A 49 3.41 7.79 0.74
C GLU A 49 3.14 7.19 -0.64
N CYS A 50 2.71 8.04 -1.56
CA CYS A 50 2.49 7.67 -2.95
C CYS A 50 3.36 8.55 -3.84
N ASP A 51 4.27 7.94 -4.60
CA ASP A 51 5.01 8.62 -5.65
C ASP A 51 4.09 8.79 -6.87
N ASN A 52 3.62 10.03 -7.09
CA ASN A 52 2.72 10.36 -8.18
C ASN A 52 3.31 10.15 -9.58
N LYS A 53 4.64 10.13 -9.73
CA LYS A 53 5.29 9.90 -11.02
C LYS A 53 5.23 8.43 -11.43
N ASN A 54 5.45 7.54 -10.46
CA ASN A 54 5.54 6.09 -10.69
C ASN A 54 4.29 5.32 -10.26
N ARG A 55 3.34 5.97 -9.58
CA ARG A 55 2.16 5.37 -8.93
C ARG A 55 2.54 4.21 -8.00
N GLN A 56 3.62 4.41 -7.26
CA GLN A 56 4.18 3.46 -6.33
C GLN A 56 3.98 3.93 -4.90
N TYR A 57 3.88 2.98 -3.99
CA TYR A 57 3.59 3.20 -2.58
C TYR A 57 4.78 2.75 -1.74
N THR A 58 5.08 3.54 -0.71
CA THR A 58 6.09 3.26 0.32
C THR A 58 5.50 3.55 1.69
N LEU A 59 6.13 3.03 2.75
CA LEU A 59 5.81 3.50 4.10
C LEU A 59 6.22 4.96 4.26
N ALA A 60 5.39 5.74 4.94
CA ALA A 60 5.75 7.10 5.30
C ALA A 60 6.93 7.06 6.28
N LYS A 61 7.96 7.86 6.03
CA LYS A 61 9.07 8.02 6.98
C LYS A 61 8.53 8.77 8.20
N LYS A 62 8.71 8.17 9.38
CA LYS A 62 8.40 8.79 10.67
C LYS A 62 9.26 10.03 10.90
#